data_AF-A0A7C6SC30-F1
#
_entry.id   AF-A0A7C6SC30-F1
#
_cell.length_a   1.000
_cell.length_b   1.000
_cell.length_c   1.000
_cell.angle_alpha   90.00
_cell.angle_beta   90.00
_cell.angle_gamma   90.00
#
_symmetry.space_group_name_H-M   'P 1'
#
loop_
_entity.id
_entity.type
_entity.pdbx_description
1 polymer ?
#
loop_
_entity_poly.entity_id
_entity_poly.type
_entity_poly.pdbx_seq_one_letter_code
_entity_poly.pdbx_strand_id
1 'polypeptide(L)'
;MNLIHPLKYHYYSYRKPYLIYLVIFIISLFLAPLLLDNLNDFYYFYPIAIILVTLGFTIINSIYEFTILITHYFKIKTIKYEFYVASILYSLINSLIQTILLLISYFVIKMYHPSINSIFNFTYVSVYTFTLLMHLGIYSLIGLISLILKKVKFVQTLLYLVLLLIVALVSFEITNSVIDF
;
A
#
# COMPACT_ATOMS: atom_id res chain seq x y z
N MET A 1 -4.67 28.00 12.62
CA MET A 1 -4.49 27.20 11.39
C MET A 1 -5.32 25.93 11.55
N ASN A 2 -6.36 25.71 10.75
CA ASN A 2 -7.36 24.68 11.04
C ASN A 2 -7.14 23.44 10.17
N LEU A 3 -6.09 22.68 10.50
CA LEU A 3 -5.68 21.44 9.80
C LEU A 3 -6.75 20.33 9.80
N ILE A 4 -7.74 20.43 10.68
CA ILE A 4 -8.81 19.44 10.85
C ILE A 4 -9.66 19.33 9.58
N HIS A 5 -9.94 20.44 8.90
CA HIS A 5 -10.75 20.40 7.67
C HIS A 5 -10.03 19.64 6.54
N PRO A 6 -8.78 20.00 6.16
CA PRO A 6 -7.93 19.19 5.28
C PRO A 6 -7.92 17.70 5.60
N LEU A 7 -7.53 17.34 6.82
CA LEU A 7 -7.47 15.95 7.26
C LEU A 7 -8.80 15.22 7.16
N LYS A 8 -9.91 15.89 7.48
CA LYS A 8 -11.25 15.32 7.34
C LYS A 8 -11.55 15.00 5.87
N TYR A 9 -11.22 15.87 4.92
CA TYR A 9 -11.43 15.57 3.49
C TYR A 9 -10.50 14.46 2.96
N HIS A 10 -9.26 14.39 3.45
CA HIS A 10 -8.37 13.23 3.24
C HIS A 10 -8.92 11.93 3.84
N TYR A 11 -9.89 11.99 4.74
CA TYR A 11 -10.49 10.79 5.32
C TYR A 11 -11.81 10.42 4.64
N TYR A 12 -12.64 11.41 4.32
CA TYR A 12 -13.98 11.19 3.74
C TYR A 12 -13.94 10.76 2.27
N SER A 13 -12.95 11.20 1.49
CA SER A 13 -12.83 10.85 0.06
C SER A 13 -12.45 9.37 -0.17
N TYR A 14 -12.00 8.67 0.88
CA TYR A 14 -11.41 7.32 0.81
C TYR A 14 -12.29 6.22 1.39
N ARG A 15 -13.35 6.58 2.14
CA ARG A 15 -14.01 5.66 3.08
C ARG A 15 -14.54 4.35 2.50
N LYS A 16 -14.93 4.28 1.23
CA LYS A 16 -15.58 3.07 0.69
C LYS A 16 -14.59 2.14 -0.02
N PRO A 17 -13.85 2.58 -1.06
CA PRO A 17 -12.97 1.67 -1.79
C PRO A 17 -11.78 1.23 -0.95
N TYR A 18 -11.18 2.15 -0.18
CA TYR A 18 -10.05 1.86 0.72
C TYR A 18 -10.47 0.88 1.82
N LEU A 19 -11.64 1.08 2.44
CA LEU A 19 -12.13 0.20 3.50
C LEU A 19 -12.46 -1.20 2.98
N ILE A 20 -13.16 -1.30 1.84
CA ILE A 20 -13.47 -2.59 1.22
C ILE A 20 -12.18 -3.35 0.92
N TYR A 21 -11.21 -2.67 0.32
CA TYR A 21 -9.91 -3.28 0.02
C TYR A 21 -9.14 -3.68 1.29
N LEU A 22 -9.09 -2.81 2.30
CA LEU A 22 -8.43 -3.11 3.58
C LEU A 22 -9.06 -4.33 4.25
N VAL A 23 -10.39 -4.44 4.23
CA VAL A 23 -11.12 -5.59 4.76
C VAL A 23 -10.78 -6.86 3.97
N ILE A 24 -10.80 -6.81 2.63
CA ILE A 24 -10.40 -7.95 1.79
C ILE A 24 -8.95 -8.36 2.08
N PHE A 25 -8.05 -7.39 2.21
CA PHE A 25 -6.65 -7.63 2.50
C PHE A 25 -6.47 -8.29 3.87
N ILE A 26 -7.11 -7.76 4.92
CA ILE A 26 -7.10 -8.36 6.26
C ILE A 26 -7.68 -9.76 6.24
N ILE A 27 -8.79 -10.01 5.54
CA ILE A 27 -9.36 -11.35 5.41
C ILE A 27 -8.34 -12.28 4.72
N SER A 28 -7.75 -11.84 3.61
CA SER A 28 -6.76 -12.63 2.88
C SER A 28 -5.51 -12.94 3.72
N LEU A 29 -5.13 -12.03 4.64
CA LEU A 29 -3.99 -12.24 5.53
C LEU A 29 -4.11 -13.51 6.38
N PHE A 30 -5.31 -13.80 6.86
CA PHE A 30 -5.60 -14.97 7.69
C PHE A 30 -6.06 -16.17 6.86
N LEU A 31 -6.80 -15.93 5.78
CA LEU A 31 -7.40 -17.00 4.97
C LEU A 31 -6.38 -17.70 4.07
N ALA A 32 -5.42 -16.96 3.50
CA ALA A 32 -4.45 -17.50 2.55
C ALA A 32 -3.53 -18.57 3.19
N PRO A 33 -2.95 -18.36 4.39
CA PRO A 33 -2.18 -19.41 5.07
C PRO A 33 -3.01 -20.65 5.37
N LEU A 34 -4.29 -20.51 5.73
CA LEU A 34 -5.17 -21.64 6.03
C LEU A 34 -5.54 -22.48 4.80
N LEU A 35 -5.76 -21.83 3.65
CA LEU A 35 -6.21 -22.51 2.43
C LEU A 35 -5.06 -23.06 1.58
N LEU A 36 -3.89 -22.44 1.67
CA LEU A 36 -2.74 -22.71 0.81
C LEU A 36 -1.58 -23.38 1.55
N ASP A 37 -1.77 -23.83 2.79
CA ASP A 37 -0.78 -24.53 3.61
C ASP A 37 -0.22 -25.80 2.92
N ASN A 38 -1.03 -26.41 2.05
CA ASN A 38 -0.66 -27.64 1.34
C ASN A 38 0.29 -27.39 0.15
N LEU A 39 0.51 -26.14 -0.24
CA LEU A 39 1.41 -25.80 -1.34
C LEU A 39 2.85 -25.72 -0.84
N ASN A 40 3.75 -26.44 -1.51
CA ASN A 40 5.18 -26.38 -1.21
C ASN A 40 5.67 -24.94 -1.33
N ASP A 41 6.53 -24.53 -0.40
CA ASP A 41 7.20 -23.23 -0.39
C ASP A 41 6.30 -21.98 -0.34
N PHE A 42 4.97 -22.13 -0.18
CA PHE A 42 4.02 -21.02 -0.07
C PHE A 42 4.47 -19.94 0.93
N TYR A 43 5.02 -20.37 2.06
CA TYR A 43 5.45 -19.49 3.14
C TYR A 43 6.63 -18.59 2.76
N TYR A 44 7.46 -18.98 1.78
CA TYR A 44 8.54 -18.14 1.27
C TYR A 44 8.03 -17.04 0.35
N PHE A 45 7.06 -17.37 -0.50
CA PHE A 45 6.52 -16.45 -1.50
C PHE A 45 5.45 -15.51 -0.95
N TYR A 46 4.67 -15.97 0.02
CA TYR A 46 3.59 -15.22 0.62
C TYR A 46 4.02 -13.87 1.24
N PRO A 47 5.10 -13.77 2.05
CA PRO A 47 5.56 -12.48 2.56
C PRO A 47 6.03 -11.52 1.44
N ILE A 48 6.63 -12.04 0.36
CA ILE A 48 7.00 -11.25 -0.82
C ILE A 48 5.73 -10.68 -1.49
N ALA A 49 4.71 -11.52 -1.68
CA ALA A 49 3.43 -11.11 -2.24
C ALA A 49 2.76 -10.01 -1.39
N ILE A 50 2.78 -10.15 -0.06
CA ILE A 50 2.23 -9.13 0.86
C ILE A 50 2.97 -7.80 0.71
N ILE A 51 4.31 -7.79 0.68
CA ILE A 51 5.09 -6.57 0.45
C ILE A 51 4.68 -5.90 -0.87
N LEU A 52 4.57 -6.67 -1.94
CA LEU A 52 4.20 -6.14 -3.26
C LEU A 52 2.78 -5.55 -3.26
N VAL A 53 1.83 -6.22 -2.60
CA VAL A 53 0.45 -5.76 -2.51
C VAL A 53 0.34 -4.46 -1.70
N THR A 54 1.02 -4.35 -0.55
CA THR A 54 1.02 -3.11 0.25
C THR A 54 1.74 -1.96 -0.46
N LEU A 55 2.80 -2.25 -1.23
CA LEU A 55 3.46 -1.27 -2.09
C LEU A 55 2.54 -0.78 -3.21
N GLY A 56 1.90 -1.69 -3.94
CA GLY A 56 0.92 -1.36 -4.97
C GLY A 56 -0.20 -0.48 -4.43
N PHE A 57 -0.67 -0.79 -3.21
CA PHE A 57 -1.67 0.00 -2.53
C PHE A 57 -1.19 1.40 -2.14
N THR A 58 0.04 1.53 -1.68
CA THR A 58 0.67 2.83 -1.38
C THR A 58 0.70 3.72 -2.61
N ILE A 59 1.02 3.13 -3.77
CA ILE A 59 1.07 3.82 -5.05
C ILE A 59 -0.34 4.26 -5.49
N ILE A 60 -1.31 3.33 -5.47
CA ILE A 60 -2.72 3.60 -5.81
C ILE A 60 -3.28 4.73 -4.95
N ASN A 61 -3.02 4.68 -3.65
CA ASN A 61 -3.52 5.66 -2.70
C ASN A 61 -2.87 7.04 -2.93
N SER A 62 -1.56 7.07 -3.23
CA SER A 62 -0.85 8.31 -3.57
C SER A 62 -1.38 8.93 -4.88
N ILE A 63 -1.56 8.15 -5.94
CA ILE A 63 -2.12 8.67 -7.21
C ILE A 63 -3.52 9.25 -6.97
N TYR A 64 -4.38 8.53 -6.24
CA TYR A 64 -5.75 8.94 -5.99
C TYR A 64 -5.80 10.26 -5.21
N GLU A 65 -4.98 10.36 -4.15
CA GLU A 65 -4.81 11.55 -3.31
C GLU A 65 -4.45 12.78 -4.12
N PHE A 66 -3.33 12.71 -4.81
CA PHE A 66 -2.85 13.87 -5.54
C PHE A 66 -3.68 14.16 -6.79
N THR A 67 -4.49 13.23 -7.29
CA THR A 67 -5.37 13.46 -8.44
C THR A 67 -6.69 14.13 -8.05
N ILE A 68 -7.40 13.57 -7.06
CA ILE A 68 -8.77 14.01 -6.73
C ILE A 68 -8.74 15.20 -5.79
N LEU A 69 -7.90 15.18 -4.75
CA LEU A 69 -7.91 16.23 -3.74
C LEU A 69 -7.30 17.54 -4.27
N ILE A 70 -6.33 17.49 -5.18
CA ILE A 70 -5.86 18.69 -5.89
C ILE A 70 -7.01 19.41 -6.61
N THR A 71 -7.88 18.68 -7.30
CA THR A 71 -8.99 19.32 -8.04
C THR A 71 -10.03 19.94 -7.12
N HIS A 72 -10.22 19.40 -5.91
CA HIS A 72 -11.09 19.98 -4.88
C HIS A 72 -10.44 21.17 -4.17
N TYR A 73 -9.17 21.06 -3.79
CA TYR A 73 -8.46 22.08 -3.00
C TYR A 73 -8.01 23.28 -3.82
N PHE A 74 -7.56 23.11 -5.07
CA PHE A 74 -7.17 24.26 -5.91
C PHE A 74 -8.36 25.13 -6.33
N LYS A 75 -9.60 24.61 -6.28
CA LYS A 75 -10.81 25.42 -6.45
C LYS A 75 -11.05 26.35 -5.25
N ILE A 76 -10.55 25.98 -4.06
CA ILE A 76 -10.63 26.77 -2.83
C ILE A 76 -9.31 27.55 -2.70
N LYS A 77 -9.25 28.74 -3.30
CA LYS A 77 -8.03 29.56 -3.50
C LYS A 77 -7.16 29.83 -2.25
N THR A 78 -7.63 29.52 -1.04
CA THR A 78 -7.03 29.91 0.25
C THR A 78 -6.22 28.84 0.99
N ILE A 79 -6.29 27.55 0.62
CA ILE A 79 -5.80 26.44 1.46
C ILE A 79 -4.55 25.74 0.85
N LYS A 80 -3.53 26.50 0.42
CA LYS A 80 -2.35 25.88 -0.21
C LYS A 80 -1.43 25.19 0.81
N TYR A 81 -1.04 25.87 1.88
CA TYR A 81 -0.10 25.33 2.87
C TYR A 81 -0.72 24.21 3.72
N GLU A 82 -1.94 24.39 4.20
CA GLU A 82 -2.63 23.41 5.05
C GLU A 82 -2.88 22.08 4.29
N PHE A 83 -3.06 22.13 2.96
CA PHE A 83 -3.16 20.94 2.11
C PHE A 83 -1.84 20.16 2.04
N TYR A 84 -0.69 20.83 1.88
CA TYR A 84 0.61 20.15 1.88
C TYR A 84 0.89 19.48 3.24
N VAL A 85 0.62 20.17 4.34
CA VAL A 85 0.82 19.62 5.69
C VAL A 85 -0.11 18.41 5.92
N ALA A 86 -1.37 18.50 5.51
CA ALA A 86 -2.31 17.38 5.66
C ALA A 86 -1.96 16.18 4.76
N SER A 87 -1.42 16.42 3.56
CA SER A 87 -0.92 15.36 2.67
C SER A 87 0.29 14.64 3.27
N ILE A 88 1.21 15.37 3.92
CA ILE A 88 2.36 14.76 4.62
C ILE A 88 1.89 13.91 5.80
N LEU A 89 0.97 14.44 6.62
CA LEU A 89 0.40 13.70 7.74
C LEU A 89 -0.34 12.44 7.27
N TYR A 90 -1.09 12.53 6.18
CA TYR A 90 -1.79 11.40 5.60
C TYR A 90 -0.82 10.35 5.02
N SER A 91 0.25 10.78 4.33
CA SER A 91 1.33 9.90 3.86
C SER A 91 1.94 9.10 5.03
N LEU A 92 2.18 9.76 6.17
CA LEU A 92 2.72 9.14 7.36
C LEU A 92 1.75 8.14 7.98
N ILE A 93 0.46 8.50 8.11
CA ILE A 93 -0.58 7.59 8.60
C ILE A 93 -0.71 6.37 7.68
N ASN A 94 -0.76 6.56 6.37
CA ASN A 94 -0.85 5.46 5.41
C ASN A 94 0.37 4.55 5.49
N SER A 95 1.57 5.10 5.54
CA SER A 95 2.82 4.33 5.64
C SER A 95 2.88 3.53 6.95
N LEU A 96 2.42 4.11 8.06
CA LEU A 96 2.27 3.39 9.32
C LEU A 96 1.27 2.24 9.21
N ILE A 97 0.10 2.46 8.62
CA ILE A 97 -0.91 1.40 8.40
C ILE A 97 -0.32 0.26 7.55
N GLN A 98 0.36 0.55 6.45
CA GLN A 98 0.98 -0.48 5.61
C GLN A 98 2.07 -1.26 6.34
N THR A 99 2.88 -0.57 7.14
CA THR A 99 3.93 -1.21 7.95
C THR A 99 3.33 -2.11 9.04
N ILE A 100 2.25 -1.67 9.70
CA ILE A 100 1.52 -2.48 10.69
C ILE A 100 0.87 -3.69 10.03
N LEU A 101 0.26 -3.54 8.86
CA LEU A 101 -0.34 -4.63 8.10
C LEU A 101 0.70 -5.69 7.71
N LEU A 102 1.88 -5.26 7.26
CA LEU A 102 3.01 -6.16 7.04
C LEU A 102 3.41 -6.87 8.33
N LEU A 103 3.52 -6.16 9.45
CA LEU A 103 3.85 -6.77 10.75
C LEU A 103 2.83 -7.83 11.17
N ILE A 104 1.53 -7.55 11.03
CA ILE A 104 0.45 -8.51 11.31
C ILE A 104 0.60 -9.74 10.40
N SER A 105 0.86 -9.52 9.10
CA SER A 105 1.04 -10.62 8.15
C SER A 105 2.16 -11.57 8.55
N TYR A 106 3.31 -11.03 8.98
CA TYR A 106 4.44 -11.83 9.44
C TYR A 106 4.12 -12.59 10.71
N PHE A 107 3.43 -11.94 11.65
CA PHE A 107 3.00 -12.59 12.87
C PHE A 107 2.10 -13.79 12.57
N VAL A 108 1.14 -13.63 11.66
CA VAL A 108 0.25 -14.71 11.22
C VAL A 108 1.06 -15.84 10.59
N ILE A 109 1.95 -15.55 9.64
CA ILE A 109 2.80 -16.58 8.98
C ILE A 109 3.62 -17.35 10.02
N LYS A 110 4.24 -16.66 10.97
CA LYS A 110 5.06 -17.26 12.01
C LYS A 110 4.25 -18.20 12.93
N MET A 111 2.97 -17.92 13.16
CA MET A 111 2.11 -18.80 13.96
C MET A 111 1.90 -20.15 13.26
N TYR A 112 1.76 -20.16 11.92
CA TYR A 112 1.58 -21.39 11.15
C TYR A 112 2.93 -22.07 10.84
N HIS A 113 4.00 -21.29 10.62
CA HIS A 113 5.32 -21.78 10.19
C HIS A 113 6.46 -21.16 11.01
N PRO A 114 6.77 -21.72 12.20
CA PRO A 114 7.75 -21.14 13.11
C PRO A 114 9.20 -21.13 12.56
N SER A 115 9.52 -22.03 11.63
CA SER A 115 10.85 -22.19 11.03
C SER A 115 11.26 -21.01 10.12
N ILE A 116 10.31 -20.18 9.71
CA ILE A 116 10.54 -19.07 8.76
C ILE A 116 11.49 -17.99 9.27
N ASN A 117 11.62 -17.87 10.59
CA ASN A 117 12.54 -16.94 11.26
C ASN A 117 14.00 -17.12 10.82
N SER A 118 14.38 -18.32 10.35
CA SER A 118 15.73 -18.60 9.87
C SER A 118 16.02 -18.04 8.47
N ILE A 119 14.99 -17.82 7.65
CA ILE A 119 15.12 -17.27 6.28
C ILE A 119 14.83 -15.78 6.25
N PHE A 120 13.79 -15.31 6.93
CA PHE A 120 13.49 -13.89 7.05
C PHE A 120 13.39 -13.46 8.50
N ASN A 121 14.39 -12.71 8.97
CA ASN A 121 14.42 -12.27 10.35
C ASN A 121 13.67 -10.94 10.54
N PHE A 122 12.33 -11.02 10.54
CA PHE A 122 11.46 -9.89 10.81
C PHE A 122 11.49 -9.43 12.28
N THR A 123 12.31 -10.00 13.16
CA THR A 123 12.43 -9.46 14.53
C THR A 123 13.24 -8.17 14.61
N TYR A 124 14.00 -7.84 13.55
CA TYR A 124 14.83 -6.64 13.54
C TYR A 124 14.00 -5.37 13.28
N VAL A 125 14.12 -4.43 14.21
CA VAL A 125 13.52 -3.08 14.10
C VAL A 125 13.92 -2.40 12.78
N SER A 126 15.14 -2.63 12.29
CA SER A 126 15.64 -2.07 11.03
C SER A 126 14.80 -2.44 9.81
N VAL A 127 14.23 -3.65 9.75
CA VAL A 127 13.37 -4.08 8.64
C VAL A 127 12.07 -3.25 8.61
N TYR A 128 11.48 -2.99 9.78
CA TYR A 128 10.28 -2.18 9.90
C TYR A 128 10.54 -0.70 9.61
N THR A 129 11.66 -0.16 10.10
CA THR A 129 12.06 1.21 9.79
C THR A 129 12.31 1.38 8.29
N PHE A 130 12.98 0.41 7.66
CA PHE A 130 13.20 0.41 6.20
C PHE A 130 11.88 0.34 5.44
N THR A 131 10.96 -0.55 5.85
CA THR A 131 9.63 -0.68 5.26
C THR A 131 8.83 0.62 5.35
N LEU A 132 8.81 1.26 6.52
CA LEU A 132 8.16 2.54 6.74
C LEU A 132 8.74 3.63 5.82
N LEU A 133 10.06 3.73 5.74
CA LEU A 133 10.75 4.69 4.88
C LEU A 133 10.50 4.42 3.39
N MET A 134 10.43 3.15 2.98
CA MET A 134 10.07 2.76 1.61
C MET A 134 8.66 3.20 1.25
N HIS A 135 7.67 2.93 2.10
CA HIS A 135 6.29 3.39 1.87
C HIS A 135 6.20 4.92 1.83
N LEU A 136 6.86 5.62 2.75
CA LEU A 136 6.92 7.09 2.76
C LEU A 136 7.56 7.65 1.49
N GLY A 137 8.69 7.08 1.08
CA GLY A 137 9.43 7.48 -0.11
C GLY A 137 8.62 7.29 -1.38
N ILE A 138 8.02 6.11 -1.55
CA ILE A 138 7.17 5.79 -2.71
C ILE A 138 5.92 6.67 -2.73
N TYR A 139 5.24 6.84 -1.60
CA TYR A 139 4.06 7.69 -1.51
C TYR A 139 4.39 9.12 -1.94
N SER A 140 5.51 9.66 -1.48
CA SER A 140 5.96 11.02 -1.80
C SER A 140 6.38 11.16 -3.27
N LEU A 141 7.16 10.21 -3.79
CA LEU A 141 7.65 10.22 -5.18
C LEU A 141 6.49 10.10 -6.18
N ILE A 142 5.57 9.18 -5.95
CA ILE A 142 4.37 9.01 -6.79
C ILE A 142 3.44 10.22 -6.67
N GLY A 143 3.36 10.85 -5.49
CA GLY A 143 2.58 12.05 -5.28
C GLY A 143 3.12 13.22 -6.11
N LEU A 144 4.45 13.41 -6.13
CA LEU A 144 5.14 14.38 -6.98
C LEU A 144 4.92 14.10 -8.47
N ILE A 145 5.02 12.84 -8.90
CA ILE A 145 4.75 12.45 -10.29
C ILE A 145 3.29 12.77 -10.66
N SER A 146 2.35 12.42 -9.79
CA SER A 146 0.91 12.68 -10.00
C SER A 146 0.58 14.17 -10.08
N LEU A 147 1.28 14.99 -9.28
CA LEU A 147 1.23 16.46 -9.31
C LEU A 147 1.66 17.03 -10.67
N ILE A 148 2.75 16.50 -11.25
CA ILE A 148 3.26 16.93 -12.56
C ILE A 148 2.29 16.50 -13.67
N LEU A 149 1.78 15.28 -13.60
CA LEU A 149 0.92 14.67 -14.62
C LEU A 149 -0.56 15.09 -14.53
N LYS A 150 -0.93 15.95 -13.57
CA LYS A 150 -2.31 16.36 -13.26
C LYS A 150 -3.18 16.81 -14.43
N LYS A 151 -2.57 17.24 -15.54
CA LYS A 151 -3.29 17.72 -16.73
C LYS A 151 -3.68 16.60 -17.70
N VAL A 152 -3.17 15.38 -17.52
CA VAL A 152 -3.33 14.29 -18.47
C VAL A 152 -4.03 13.11 -17.78
N LYS A 153 -5.36 13.18 -17.65
CA LYS A 153 -6.19 12.11 -17.05
C LYS A 153 -5.88 10.73 -17.63
N PHE A 154 -5.58 10.66 -18.92
CA PHE A 154 -5.18 9.43 -19.61
C PHE A 154 -3.92 8.79 -19.02
N VAL A 155 -2.90 9.58 -18.66
CA VAL A 155 -1.64 9.05 -18.11
C VAL A 155 -1.84 8.48 -16.70
N GLN A 156 -2.77 9.03 -15.92
CA GLN A 156 -3.11 8.50 -14.61
C GLN A 156 -3.84 7.16 -14.72
N THR A 157 -4.79 7.03 -15.65
CA THR A 157 -5.45 5.74 -15.95
C THR A 157 -4.45 4.72 -16.49
N LEU A 158 -3.51 5.15 -17.35
CA LEU A 158 -2.44 4.30 -17.85
C LEU A 158 -1.52 3.82 -16.72
N LEU A 159 -1.15 4.69 -15.77
CA LEU A 159 -0.37 4.33 -14.59
C LEU A 159 -1.09 3.29 -13.73
N TYR A 160 -2.40 3.48 -13.46
CA TYR A 160 -3.20 2.48 -12.75
C TYR A 160 -3.20 1.12 -13.46
N LEU A 161 -3.41 1.13 -14.78
CA LEU A 161 -3.40 -0.09 -15.59
C LEU A 161 -2.04 -0.77 -15.60
N VAL A 162 -0.94 -0.01 -15.74
CA VAL A 162 0.43 -0.54 -15.72
C VAL A 162 0.76 -1.13 -14.35
N LEU A 163 0.36 -0.48 -13.26
CA LEU A 163 0.55 -1.02 -11.91
C LEU A 163 -0.25 -2.28 -11.65
N LEU A 164 -1.52 -2.30 -12.05
CA LEU A 164 -2.34 -3.50 -11.99
C LEU A 164 -1.73 -4.62 -12.82
N LEU A 165 -1.19 -4.31 -14.00
CA LEU A 165 -0.51 -5.27 -14.86
C LEU A 165 0.77 -5.80 -14.20
N ILE A 166 1.62 -4.94 -13.63
CA ILE A 166 2.84 -5.37 -12.93
C ILE A 166 2.49 -6.26 -11.73
N VAL A 167 1.53 -5.83 -10.90
CA VAL A 167 1.08 -6.65 -9.75
C VAL A 167 0.52 -7.98 -10.24
N ALA A 168 -0.32 -7.99 -11.28
CA ALA A 168 -0.88 -9.21 -11.84
C ALA A 168 0.19 -10.13 -12.42
N LEU A 169 1.17 -9.61 -13.18
CA LEU A 169 2.26 -10.38 -13.75
C LEU A 169 3.14 -10.99 -12.66
N VAL A 170 3.51 -10.21 -11.65
CA VAL A 170 4.32 -10.72 -10.54
C VAL A 170 3.54 -11.73 -9.70
N SER A 171 2.25 -11.50 -9.44
CA SER A 171 1.39 -12.48 -8.78
C SER A 171 1.23 -13.76 -9.61
N PHE A 172 1.14 -13.65 -10.93
CA PHE A 172 1.04 -14.80 -11.84
C PHE A 172 2.32 -15.62 -11.85
N GLU A 173 3.48 -14.95 -11.92
CA GLU A 173 4.78 -15.61 -11.86
C GLU A 173 5.00 -16.33 -10.52
N ILE A 174 4.63 -15.68 -9.42
CA ILE A 174 4.64 -16.31 -8.08
C ILE A 174 3.72 -17.54 -8.08
N THR A 175 2.51 -17.42 -8.63
CA THR A 175 1.54 -18.53 -8.66
C THR A 175 2.04 -19.69 -9.51
N ASN A 176 2.61 -19.43 -10.69
CA ASN A 176 3.20 -20.47 -11.54
C ASN A 176 4.39 -21.14 -10.86
N SER A 177 5.26 -20.37 -10.21
CA SER A 177 6.41 -20.92 -9.47
C SER A 177 6.00 -21.84 -8.31
N VAL A 178 4.77 -21.71 -7.80
CA VAL A 178 4.20 -22.54 -6.75
C VAL A 178 3.45 -23.77 -7.31
N ILE A 179 2.97 -23.72 -8.56
CA ILE A 179 2.21 -24.82 -9.20
C ILE A 179 3.13 -25.78 -9.99
N ASP A 180 4.21 -25.27 -10.58
CA ASP A 180 5.13 -26.06 -11.43
C ASP A 180 6.20 -26.85 -10.64
N PHE A 181 6.08 -26.92 -9.30
CA PHE A 181 6.93 -27.68 -8.37
C PHE A 181 6.13 -28.73 -7.59
#